data_AF-A0A9E5VAS0-F1
#
_entry.id   AF-A0A9E5VAS0-F1
#
_cell.length_a   1.000
_cell.length_b   1.000
_cell.length_c   1.000
_cell.angle_alpha   90.00
_cell.angle_beta   90.00
_cell.angle_gamma   90.00
#
_symmetry.space_group_name_H-M   'P 1'
#
loop_
_entity.id
_entity.type
_entity.pdbx_description
1 polymer ?
#
loop_
_entity_poly.entity_id
_entity_poly.type
_entity_poly.pdbx_seq_one_letter_code
_entity_poly.pdbx_strand_id
1 'polypeptide(L)'
;MNVALIAMILALLIPIYEAWKDENIWQTMLAFASISTKAAIIILFISVLRDDWSIGIVAAMILTVGNAGLMLLAHILKRMGDT
;
A
#
# COMPACT_ATOMS: atom_id res chain seq x y z
N MET A 1 -14.72 -12.19 -15.77
CA MET A 1 -13.28 -12.17 -15.44
C MET A 1 -12.67 -10.77 -15.63
N ASN A 2 -12.84 -10.09 -16.77
CA ASN A 2 -12.33 -8.70 -16.95
C ASN A 2 -12.98 -7.65 -16.04
N VAL A 3 -14.27 -7.79 -15.72
CA VAL A 3 -14.99 -6.79 -14.90
C VAL A 3 -14.45 -6.70 -13.47
N ALA A 4 -14.04 -7.84 -12.88
CA ALA A 4 -13.42 -7.86 -11.55
C ALA A 4 -12.04 -7.19 -11.55
N LEU A 5 -11.22 -7.45 -12.58
CA LEU A 5 -9.93 -6.77 -12.78
C LEU A 5 -10.09 -5.26 -12.96
N ILE A 6 -11.08 -4.83 -13.76
CA ILE A 6 -11.39 -3.41 -13.97
C ILE A 6 -11.84 -2.74 -12.67
N ALA A 7 -12.66 -3.40 -11.85
CA ALA A 7 -13.08 -2.88 -10.56
C ALA A 7 -11.91 -2.73 -9.57
N MET A 8 -10.95 -3.67 -9.57
CA MET A 8 -9.74 -3.56 -8.74
C MET A 8 -8.81 -2.44 -9.20
N ILE A 9 -8.69 -2.21 -10.52
CA ILE A 9 -7.93 -1.09 -11.09
C ILE A 9 -8.58 0.25 -10.75
N LEU A 10 -9.90 0.35 -10.83
CA LEU A 10 -10.64 1.56 -10.44
C LEU A 10 -10.53 1.83 -8.93
N ALA A 11 -10.55 0.80 -8.09
CA ALA A 11 -10.30 0.92 -6.66
C ALA A 11 -8.87 1.40 -6.34
N LEU A 12 -7.89 1.11 -7.21
CA LEU A 12 -6.51 1.58 -7.11
C LEU A 12 -6.37 3.08 -7.49
N LEU A 13 -7.30 3.62 -8.28
CA LEU A 13 -7.27 5.04 -8.70
C LEU A 13 -7.65 6.00 -7.56
N ILE A 14 -8.52 5.58 -6.64
CA ILE A 14 -8.96 6.35 -5.48
C ILE A 14 -7.77 6.81 -4.63
N PRO A 15 -6.86 5.92 -4.19
CA PRO A 15 -5.71 6.33 -3.41
C PRO A 15 -4.66 7.15 -4.18
N ILE A 16 -4.53 6.93 -5.49
CA ILE A 16 -3.64 7.73 -6.35
C ILE A 16 -4.11 9.18 -6.41
N TYR A 17 -5.43 9.41 -6.43
CA TYR A 17 -6.01 10.75 -6.42
C TYR A 17 -5.83 11.45 -5.05
N GLU A 18 -5.99 10.72 -3.95
CA GLU A 18 -5.72 11.24 -2.60
C GLU A 18 -4.24 11.63 -2.43
N ALA A 19 -3.32 10.82 -2.95
CA ALA A 19 -1.88 11.08 -2.91
C ALA A 19 -1.46 12.32 -3.72
N TRP A 20 -2.28 12.77 -4.68
CA TRP A 20 -2.01 13.96 -5.50
C TRP A 20 -2.55 15.25 -4.91
N LYS A 21 -3.41 15.18 -3.88
CA LYS A 21 -4.13 16.33 -3.32
C LYS A 21 -3.49 16.91 -2.06
N ASP A 22 -2.62 16.17 -1.38
CA ASP A 22 -2.00 16.61 -0.13
C ASP A 22 -0.55 17.07 -0.35
N GLU A 23 -0.33 18.38 -0.19
CA GLU A 23 0.98 19.05 -0.28
C GLU A 23 1.88 18.74 0.95
N ASN A 24 1.36 17.98 1.91
CA ASN A 24 2.05 17.53 3.11
C ASN A 24 2.61 16.11 2.93
N ILE A 25 3.93 16.02 2.72
CA ILE A 25 4.70 14.77 2.55
C ILE A 25 4.35 13.70 3.61
N TRP A 26 4.04 14.13 4.84
CA TRP A 26 3.61 13.27 5.94
C TRP A 26 2.22 12.65 5.75
N GLN A 27 1.24 13.42 5.27
CA GLN A 27 -0.12 12.93 4.93
C GLN A 27 -0.06 11.95 3.75
N THR A 28 0.69 12.30 2.71
CA THR A 28 0.91 11.43 1.55
C THR A 28 1.53 10.10 1.98
N MET A 29 2.52 10.11 2.88
CA MET A 29 3.14 8.88 3.38
C MET A 29 2.18 8.00 4.19
N LEU A 30 1.35 8.61 5.04
CA LEU A 30 0.32 7.90 5.80
C LEU A 30 -0.74 7.28 4.88
N ALA A 31 -1.13 8.00 3.82
CA ALA A 31 -2.01 7.47 2.79
C ALA A 31 -1.39 6.24 2.10
N PHE A 32 -0.12 6.31 1.69
CA PHE A 32 0.61 5.18 1.11
C PHE A 32 0.69 3.96 2.04
N ALA A 33 0.94 4.16 3.33
CA ALA A 33 0.97 3.08 4.31
C ALA A 33 -0.39 2.39 4.46
N SER A 34 -1.48 3.17 4.46
CA SER A 34 -2.84 2.65 4.51
C SER A 34 -3.19 1.82 3.27
N ILE A 35 -2.78 2.26 2.09
CA ILE A 35 -2.98 1.55 0.82
C ILE A 35 -2.24 0.22 0.81
N SER A 36 -0.95 0.25 1.18
CA SER A 36 -0.11 -0.95 1.27
C SER A 36 -0.74 -1.99 2.20
N THR A 37 -1.22 -1.54 3.36
CA THR A 37 -1.86 -2.40 4.37
C THR A 37 -3.16 -3.03 3.83
N LYS A 38 -4.04 -2.23 3.21
CA LYS A 38 -5.29 -2.74 2.63
C LYS A 38 -5.03 -3.72 1.50
N ALA A 39 -4.06 -3.43 0.63
CA ALA A 39 -3.68 -4.32 -0.46
C ALA A 39 -3.11 -5.65 0.07
N ALA A 40 -2.21 -5.61 1.04
CA ALA A 40 -1.61 -6.81 1.64
C ALA A 40 -2.66 -7.70 2.32
N ILE A 41 -3.62 -7.12 3.04
CA ILE A 41 -4.73 -7.86 3.65
C ILE A 41 -5.59 -8.54 2.58
N ILE A 42 -5.90 -7.86 1.48
CA ILE A 42 -6.66 -8.45 0.36
C ILE A 42 -5.88 -9.63 -0.24
N ILE A 43 -4.57 -9.49 -0.45
CA ILE A 43 -3.74 -10.57 -1.00
C ILE A 43 -3.65 -11.76 -0.03
N LEU A 44 -3.53 -11.52 1.28
CA LEU A 44 -3.60 -12.56 2.32
C LEU A 44 -4.94 -13.30 2.29
N PHE A 45 -6.04 -12.56 2.20
CA PHE A 45 -7.38 -13.14 2.12
C PHE A 45 -7.55 -14.03 0.87
N ILE A 46 -7.05 -13.57 -0.28
CA ILE A 46 -7.06 -14.36 -1.53
C ILE A 46 -6.17 -15.61 -1.42
N SER A 47 -5.01 -15.51 -0.75
CA SER A 47 -4.11 -16.65 -0.52
C SER A 47 -4.80 -17.76 0.27
N VAL A 48 -5.51 -17.41 1.35
CA VAL A 48 -6.29 -18.37 2.15
C VAL A 48 -7.42 -19.00 1.33
N LEU A 49 -8.11 -18.22 0.50
CA LEU A 49 -9.18 -18.73 -0.35
C LEU A 49 -8.71 -19.67 -1.47
N ARG A 50 -7.51 -19.44 -2.01
CA ARG A 50 -6.91 -20.27 -3.07
C ARG A 50 -6.06 -21.43 -2.54
N ASP A 51 -5.87 -21.51 -1.22
CA ASP A 51 -4.95 -22.44 -0.56
C ASP A 51 -3.52 -22.36 -1.12
N ASP A 52 -3.13 -21.18 -1.59
CA ASP A 52 -1.81 -20.94 -2.19
C ASP A 52 -0.92 -20.21 -1.19
N TRP A 53 -0.08 -20.99 -0.50
CA TRP A 53 0.83 -20.50 0.53
C TRP A 53 1.84 -19.49 -0.03
N SER A 54 2.31 -19.67 -1.28
CA SER A 54 3.34 -18.81 -1.85
C SER A 54 2.89 -17.34 -1.92
N ILE A 55 1.63 -17.10 -2.26
CA ILE A 55 1.01 -15.77 -2.32
C ILE A 55 0.86 -15.16 -0.92
N GLY A 56 0.58 -15.97 0.09
CA GLY A 56 0.43 -15.52 1.47
C GLY A 56 1.74 -14.98 2.05
N ILE A 57 2.87 -15.60 1.72
CA ILE A 57 4.20 -15.14 2.14
C ILE A 57 4.52 -13.78 1.49
N VAL A 58 4.23 -13.62 0.20
CA VAL A 58 4.40 -12.33 -0.51
C VAL A 58 3.56 -11.25 0.14
N ALA A 59 2.31 -11.55 0.49
CA ALA A 59 1.43 -10.61 1.17
C ALA A 59 1.94 -10.19 2.55
N ALA A 60 2.48 -11.14 3.34
CA ALA A 60 3.11 -10.84 4.63
C ALA A 60 4.37 -9.97 4.49
N MET A 61 5.16 -10.17 3.44
CA MET A 61 6.29 -9.29 3.12
C MET A 61 5.83 -7.88 2.77
N ILE A 62 4.81 -7.73 1.93
CA ILE A 62 4.26 -6.41 1.57
C ILE A 62 3.75 -5.68 2.82
N LEU A 63 3.05 -6.39 3.71
CA LEU A 63 2.51 -5.82 4.96
C LEU A 63 3.60 -5.28 5.89
N THR A 64 4.70 -6.03 6.04
CA THR A 64 5.77 -5.71 6.99
C THR A 64 6.80 -4.75 6.38
N VAL A 65 7.43 -5.17 5.29
CA VAL A 65 8.50 -4.42 4.61
C VAL A 65 7.95 -3.15 3.97
N GLY A 66 6.75 -3.18 3.40
CA GLY A 66 6.12 -2.02 2.78
C GLY A 66 5.88 -0.89 3.77
N ASN A 67 5.27 -1.18 4.93
CA ASN A 67 5.04 -0.17 5.96
C ASN A 67 6.33 0.31 6.62
N ALA A 68 7.28 -0.59 6.91
CA ALA A 68 8.57 -0.20 7.46
C ALA A 68 9.37 0.71 6.50
N GLY A 69 9.36 0.38 5.20
CA GLY A 69 10.01 1.17 4.16
C GLY A 69 9.41 2.57 4.01
N LEU A 70 8.07 2.68 4.03
CA LEU A 70 7.36 3.96 3.98
C LEU A 70 7.66 4.82 5.22
N MET A 71 7.69 4.20 6.41
CA MET A 71 8.02 4.92 7.65
C MET A 71 9.48 5.42 7.66
N LEU A 72 10.42 4.62 7.14
CA LEU A 72 11.83 5.01 6.99
C LEU A 72 11.99 6.15 5.98
N LEU A 73 11.29 6.08 4.86
CA LEU A 73 11.24 7.15 3.87
C LEU A 73 10.68 8.45 4.50
N ALA A 74 9.68 8.36 5.38
CA ALA A 74 9.08 9.51 6.05
C ALA A 74 10.11 10.22 6.94
N HIS A 75 10.88 9.41 7.68
CA HIS A 75 11.97 9.91 8.51
C HIS A 75 13.08 10.56 7.68
N ILE A 76 13.46 10.00 6.53
CA ILE A 76 14.47 10.59 5.65
C ILE A 76 13.98 11.93 5.07
N LEU A 77 12.75 11.98 4.55
CA LEU A 77 12.16 13.21 4.00
C LEU A 77 12.07 14.32 5.06
N LYS A 78 11.61 14.00 6.28
CA LYS A 78 11.60 14.97 7.38
C LYS A 78 13.00 15.50 7.68
N ARG A 79 14.01 14.63 7.73
CA ARG A 79 15.39 15.04 7.99
C ARG A 79 15.96 15.95 6.90
N MET A 80 15.55 15.78 5.65
CA MET A 80 15.98 16.65 4.53
C MET A 80 15.21 17.98 4.47
N GLY A 81 13.96 18.01 4.94
CA GLY A 81 13.17 19.25 5.00
C GLY A 81 13.49 20.15 6.20
N ASP A 82 14.09 19.60 7.26
CA ASP A 82 14.56 20.32 8.45
C ASP A 82 15.98 20.94 8.28
N THR A 83 16.58 20.87 7.08
CA THR A 83 17.86 21.52 6.71
C THR A 83 17.66 22.59 5.65
#